data_AF-Q16PP4-F1
#
_entry.id   AF-Q16PP4-F1
#
_cell.length_a   1.000
_cell.length_b   1.000
_cell.length_c   1.000
_cell.angle_alpha   90.00
_cell.angle_beta   90.00
_cell.angle_gamma   90.00
#
_symmetry.space_group_name_H-M   'P 1'
#
loop_
_entity.id
_entity.type
_entity.pdbx_description
1 polymer ?
#
loop_
_entity_poly.entity_id
_entity_poly.type
_entity_poly.pdbx_seq_one_letter_code
_entity_poly.pdbx_strand_id
1 'polypeptide(L)'
;MFAEVDVFISNYTLVDPEIYQLWIEGYSSTEAVTLLKQKGNLMAGIPLDLITSDVLDHYRTYSLLERLLHTPSKLSEQPTFQLEPQSRSLLIEKYYSLDDSVARELFGKKLNARNRKDLDEVAEKTGVRLKSCRRQFDNVKRIFKAVEEMPGNTAINIKQQFILSDELAQKYAAVVFIACLRFETTKRKLQYLNFKDFYECSQAIMTNWTYTYQHAGPEYYDTEMDKEFLLDLREIRYLLDKEKEIKCLVTIRLKPTMLDRTYQEMDTSFRSYWRSIITIATSLHRTREMRQLFLELTERLIEPWKMNNWPKDQVAQFMQCLTQSVLDLEVPRDNQDIRCLWDRYMQVVTICLMKMYHN
;
A
#
# COMPACT_ATOMS: atom_id res chain seq x y z
N MET A 1 29.10 9.86 -46.27
CA MET A 1 28.18 10.70 -45.47
C MET A 1 28.70 10.64 -44.04
N PHE A 2 29.47 11.64 -43.62
CA PHE A 2 29.93 11.71 -42.23
C PHE A 2 28.72 12.09 -41.38
N ALA A 3 28.45 11.33 -40.32
CA ALA A 3 27.49 11.74 -39.32
C ALA A 3 28.02 13.04 -38.68
N GLU A 4 27.34 14.16 -38.90
CA GLU A 4 27.56 15.36 -38.11
C GLU A 4 27.28 15.00 -36.65
N VAL A 5 28.36 14.93 -35.87
CA VAL A 5 28.26 14.83 -34.42
C VAL A 5 28.03 16.25 -33.92
N ASP A 6 26.78 16.59 -33.65
CA ASP A 6 26.42 17.84 -32.97
C ASP A 6 26.87 17.73 -31.50
N VAL A 7 28.04 18.29 -31.19
CA VAL A 7 28.59 18.32 -29.83
C VAL A 7 28.13 19.60 -29.13
N PHE A 8 27.11 19.49 -28.29
CA PHE A 8 26.67 20.58 -27.40
C PHE A 8 27.32 20.44 -26.01
N ILE A 9 28.29 21.31 -25.71
CA ILE A 9 28.91 21.40 -24.38
C ILE A 9 28.20 22.53 -23.62
N SER A 10 27.48 22.18 -22.56
CA SER A 10 26.87 23.14 -21.65
C SER A 10 27.21 22.79 -20.21
N ASN A 11 27.00 23.72 -19.29
CA ASN A 11 27.14 23.43 -17.88
C ASN A 11 26.05 22.45 -17.43
N TYR A 12 26.35 21.63 -16.42
CA TYR A 12 25.34 20.80 -15.78
C TYR A 12 24.20 21.68 -15.26
N THR A 13 22.97 21.21 -15.46
CA THR A 13 21.79 21.82 -14.85
C THR A 13 21.88 21.64 -13.35
N LEU A 14 22.05 22.74 -12.63
CA LEU A 14 22.08 22.74 -11.16
C LEU A 14 20.67 22.46 -10.62
N VAL A 15 20.58 21.57 -9.64
CA VAL A 15 19.33 21.22 -8.95
C VAL A 15 19.54 21.49 -7.48
N ASP A 16 18.97 22.57 -6.96
CA ASP A 16 18.90 22.80 -5.52
C ASP A 16 17.87 21.86 -4.87
N PRO A 17 18.28 20.94 -3.96
CA PRO A 17 17.37 19.96 -3.36
C PRO A 17 16.31 20.56 -2.44
N GLU A 18 16.55 21.73 -1.85
CA GLU A 18 15.63 22.43 -0.94
C GLU A 18 14.60 23.22 -1.75
N ILE A 19 15.03 23.98 -2.77
CA ILE A 19 14.10 24.68 -3.66
C ILE A 19 13.22 23.66 -4.41
N TYR A 20 13.80 22.55 -4.85
CA TYR A 20 13.04 21.48 -5.48
C TYR A 20 12.00 20.86 -4.52
N GLN A 21 12.35 20.67 -3.24
CA GLN A 21 11.42 20.17 -2.23
C GLN A 21 10.21 21.10 -2.10
N LEU A 22 10.43 22.42 -2.00
CA LEU A 22 9.36 23.41 -1.89
C LEU A 22 8.46 23.42 -3.14
N TRP A 23 9.04 23.27 -4.32
CA TRP A 23 8.29 23.17 -5.57
C TRP A 23 7.39 21.92 -5.61
N ILE A 24 7.93 20.78 -5.16
CA ILE A 24 7.25 19.49 -5.04
C ILE A 24 6.12 19.52 -4.00
N GLU A 25 6.35 20.14 -2.86
CA GLU A 25 5.35 20.37 -1.81
C GLU A 25 4.26 21.36 -2.25
N GLY A 26 4.46 22.05 -3.37
CA GLY A 26 3.44 22.87 -4.00
C GLY A 26 3.44 24.32 -3.55
N TYR A 27 4.53 24.80 -2.93
CA TYR A 27 4.72 26.21 -2.64
C TYR A 27 4.90 27.00 -3.94
N SER A 28 4.32 28.19 -4.00
CA SER A 28 4.65 29.19 -5.02
C SER A 28 6.08 29.71 -4.84
N SER A 29 6.65 30.31 -5.88
CA SER A 29 8.00 30.89 -5.80
C SER A 29 8.10 31.98 -4.73
N THR A 30 7.06 32.78 -4.54
CA THR A 30 7.00 33.83 -3.51
C THR A 30 6.97 33.26 -2.10
N GLU A 31 6.20 32.19 -1.86
CA GLU A 31 6.20 31.48 -0.58
C GLU A 31 7.55 30.81 -0.31
N ALA A 32 8.16 30.18 -1.32
CA ALA A 32 9.46 29.53 -1.19
C ALA A 32 10.56 30.52 -0.80
N VAL A 33 10.63 31.70 -1.44
CA VAL A 33 11.54 32.79 -1.07
C VAL A 33 11.35 33.19 0.40
N THR A 34 10.10 33.32 0.84
CA THR A 34 9.77 33.69 2.22
C THR A 34 10.26 32.65 3.22
N LEU A 35 10.06 31.37 2.91
CA LEU A 35 10.49 30.25 3.78
C LEU A 35 12.01 30.11 3.84
N LEU A 36 12.70 30.24 2.71
CA LEU A 36 14.17 30.21 2.65
C LEU A 36 14.77 31.35 3.47
N LYS A 37 14.16 32.54 3.41
CA LYS A 37 14.56 33.69 4.25
C LYS A 37 14.38 33.42 5.74
N GLN A 38 13.28 32.78 6.14
CA GLN A 38 13.00 32.48 7.55
C GLN A 38 13.89 31.36 8.10
N LYS A 39 14.24 30.38 7.28
CA LYS A 39 15.14 29.27 7.66
C LYS A 39 16.61 29.69 7.77
N GLY A 40 17.02 30.75 7.08
CA GLY A 40 18.43 31.07 6.88
C GLY A 40 19.07 31.94 7.98
N ASN A 41 19.82 31.32 8.90
CA ASN A 41 21.02 31.96 9.49
C ASN A 41 22.17 32.01 8.45
N LEU A 42 22.18 31.12 7.45
CA LEU A 42 23.18 31.01 6.38
C LEU A 42 22.98 32.00 5.21
N MET A 43 21.77 32.52 5.03
CA MET A 43 21.45 33.53 4.01
C MET A 43 21.49 34.96 4.55
N ALA A 44 22.00 35.13 5.79
CA ALA A 44 22.16 36.42 6.42
C ALA A 44 23.14 37.28 5.61
N GLY A 45 22.63 38.36 5.00
CA GLY A 45 23.41 39.30 4.20
C GLY A 45 23.28 39.14 2.69
N ILE A 46 22.58 38.11 2.18
CA ILE A 46 22.29 38.00 0.74
C ILE A 46 21.08 38.90 0.39
N PRO A 47 21.19 39.78 -0.63
CA PRO A 47 20.05 40.57 -1.09
C PRO A 47 18.85 39.71 -1.48
N LEU A 48 17.66 40.10 -1.01
CA LEU A 48 16.42 39.37 -1.26
C LEU A 48 16.11 39.19 -2.75
N ASP A 49 16.47 40.18 -3.57
CA ASP A 49 16.23 40.16 -5.01
C ASP A 49 17.02 39.05 -5.71
N LEU A 50 18.23 38.75 -5.22
CA LEU A 50 19.04 37.65 -5.74
C LEU A 50 18.43 36.29 -5.40
N ILE A 51 17.98 36.10 -4.15
CA ILE A 51 17.27 34.89 -3.72
C ILE A 51 15.99 34.72 -4.56
N THR A 52 15.27 35.81 -4.79
CA THR A 52 14.03 35.79 -5.58
C THR A 52 14.29 35.38 -7.02
N SER A 53 15.32 35.97 -7.66
CA SER A 53 15.70 35.60 -9.02
C SER A 53 16.10 34.13 -9.10
N ASP A 54 16.95 33.67 -8.19
CA ASP A 54 17.45 32.30 -8.16
C ASP A 54 16.32 31.27 -7.98
N VAL A 55 15.41 31.50 -7.04
CA VAL A 55 14.22 30.63 -6.84
C VAL A 55 13.33 30.62 -8.08
N LEU A 56 13.12 31.78 -8.73
CA LEU A 56 12.30 31.86 -9.95
C LEU A 56 12.92 31.07 -11.11
N ASP A 57 14.23 31.14 -11.28
CA ASP A 57 14.93 30.42 -12.34
C ASP A 57 14.93 28.91 -12.11
N HIS A 58 15.11 28.46 -10.86
CA HIS A 58 14.91 27.06 -10.48
C HIS A 58 13.47 26.60 -10.76
N TYR A 59 12.46 27.38 -10.37
CA TYR A 59 11.05 27.05 -10.59
C TYR A 59 10.70 26.90 -12.08
N ARG A 60 11.23 27.80 -12.94
CA ARG A 60 11.09 27.71 -14.40
C ARG A 60 11.74 26.43 -14.92
N THR A 61 12.94 26.13 -14.46
CA THR A 61 13.68 24.91 -14.83
C THR A 61 12.90 23.65 -14.44
N TYR A 62 12.35 23.58 -13.23
CA TYR A 62 11.56 22.44 -12.78
C TYR A 62 10.26 22.26 -13.57
N SER A 63 9.59 23.34 -13.97
CA SER A 63 8.43 23.27 -14.86
C SER A 63 8.76 22.74 -16.25
N LEU A 64 9.97 22.97 -16.75
CA LEU A 64 10.43 22.35 -18.00
C LEU A 64 10.76 20.87 -17.82
N LEU A 65 11.43 20.52 -16.71
CA LEU A 65 11.79 19.14 -16.35
C LEU A 65 10.57 18.26 -16.04
N GLU A 66 9.47 18.83 -15.53
CA GLU A 66 8.24 18.11 -15.15
C GLU A 66 7.72 17.19 -16.26
N ARG A 67 7.75 17.66 -17.52
CA ARG A 67 7.31 16.87 -18.68
C ARG A 67 8.17 15.64 -18.91
N LEU A 68 9.46 15.73 -18.63
CA LEU A 68 10.41 14.63 -18.75
C LEU A 68 10.26 13.64 -17.58
N LEU A 69 9.93 14.14 -16.38
CA LEU A 69 9.66 13.31 -15.21
C LEU A 69 8.41 12.43 -15.37
N HIS A 70 7.51 12.73 -16.30
CA HIS A 70 6.41 11.83 -16.67
C HIS A 70 6.88 10.54 -17.34
N THR A 71 8.09 10.49 -17.89
CA THR A 71 8.66 9.30 -18.50
C THR A 71 10.12 9.20 -18.08
N PRO A 72 10.40 8.69 -16.86
CA PRO A 72 11.73 8.72 -16.26
C PRO A 72 12.86 8.16 -17.15
N SER A 73 12.58 7.13 -17.95
CA SER A 73 13.54 6.57 -18.93
C SER A 73 14.03 7.58 -19.96
N LYS A 74 13.20 8.56 -20.36
CA LYS A 74 13.57 9.59 -21.33
C LYS A 74 14.39 10.73 -20.72
N LEU A 75 14.46 10.83 -19.39
CA LEU A 75 15.23 11.87 -18.71
C LEU A 75 16.73 11.78 -19.03
N SER A 76 17.24 10.57 -19.26
CA SER A 76 18.63 10.32 -19.67
C SER A 76 18.89 10.46 -21.17
N GLU A 77 17.86 10.38 -22.00
CA GLU A 77 18.00 10.37 -23.47
C GLU A 77 17.94 11.78 -24.08
N GLN A 78 17.45 12.76 -23.32
CA GLN A 78 17.29 14.14 -23.79
C GLN A 78 18.59 14.95 -23.62
N PRO A 79 18.99 15.77 -24.63
CA PRO A 79 20.22 16.56 -24.57
C PRO A 79 20.04 17.94 -23.90
N THR A 80 18.79 18.38 -23.67
CA THR A 80 18.46 19.75 -23.23
C THR A 80 18.92 20.05 -21.81
N PHE A 81 18.83 19.07 -20.90
CA PHE A 81 19.27 19.20 -19.51
C PHE A 81 20.37 18.18 -19.24
N GLN A 82 21.59 18.66 -19.07
CA GLN A 82 22.72 17.82 -18.66
C GLN A 82 22.64 17.62 -17.14
N LEU A 83 22.17 16.43 -16.73
CA LEU A 83 21.95 16.10 -15.32
C LEU A 83 22.89 14.97 -14.89
N GLU A 84 23.54 15.16 -13.75
CA GLU A 84 24.32 14.10 -13.11
C GLU A 84 23.42 12.93 -12.69
N PRO A 85 23.95 11.69 -12.65
CA PRO A 85 23.20 10.52 -12.20
C PRO A 85 22.48 10.71 -10.86
N GLN A 86 23.15 11.33 -9.89
CA GLN A 86 22.59 11.58 -8.56
C GLN A 86 21.44 12.59 -8.62
N SER A 87 21.58 13.69 -9.35
CA SER A 87 20.53 14.68 -9.56
C SER A 87 19.31 14.09 -10.27
N ARG A 88 19.51 13.18 -11.24
CA ARG A 88 18.39 12.48 -11.90
C ARG A 88 17.63 11.59 -10.93
N SER A 89 18.33 10.78 -10.15
CA SER A 89 17.71 9.93 -9.12
C SER A 89 16.95 10.78 -8.09
N LEU A 90 17.54 11.87 -7.61
CA LEU A 90 16.89 12.82 -6.70
C LEU A 90 15.60 13.39 -7.30
N LEU A 91 15.66 13.89 -8.53
CA LEU A 91 14.51 14.47 -9.23
C LEU A 91 13.38 13.44 -9.37
N ILE A 92 13.69 12.24 -9.86
CA ILE A 92 12.70 11.16 -10.06
C ILE A 92 12.09 10.74 -8.72
N GLU A 93 12.93 10.42 -7.73
CA GLU A 93 12.49 9.90 -6.44
C GLU A 93 11.61 10.93 -5.71
N LYS A 94 12.04 12.19 -5.64
CA LYS A 94 11.24 13.26 -5.03
C LYS A 94 10.00 13.58 -5.84
N TYR A 95 10.05 13.53 -7.18
CA TYR A 95 8.86 13.77 -8.03
C TYR A 95 7.79 12.70 -7.88
N TYR A 96 8.19 11.46 -7.60
CA TYR A 96 7.26 10.35 -7.37
C TYR A 96 6.95 10.10 -5.89
N SER A 97 7.55 10.86 -4.96
CA SER A 97 7.21 10.77 -3.54
C SER A 97 5.70 10.79 -3.31
N LEU A 98 5.24 9.83 -2.51
CA LEU A 98 3.84 9.59 -2.20
C LEU A 98 3.65 9.74 -0.70
N ASP A 99 2.84 10.72 -0.32
CA ASP A 99 2.46 10.97 1.07
C ASP A 99 1.41 9.94 1.50
N ASP A 100 1.64 9.28 2.64
CA ASP A 100 0.79 8.21 3.13
C ASP A 100 -0.64 8.69 3.42
N SER A 101 -0.81 9.92 3.92
CA SER A 101 -2.15 10.47 4.20
C SER A 101 -2.92 10.77 2.90
N VAL A 102 -2.22 11.26 1.86
CA VAL A 102 -2.81 11.46 0.53
C VAL A 102 -3.14 10.10 -0.09
N ALA A 103 -2.22 9.14 -0.09
CA ALA A 103 -2.42 7.81 -0.65
C ALA A 103 -3.61 7.08 -0.01
N ARG A 104 -3.80 7.22 1.30
CA ARG A 104 -4.96 6.71 2.03
C ARG A 104 -6.29 7.22 1.48
N GLU A 105 -6.35 8.49 1.08
CA GLU A 105 -7.55 9.12 0.51
C GLU A 105 -7.74 8.80 -0.99
N LEU A 106 -6.69 8.32 -1.66
CA LEU A 106 -6.77 7.84 -3.04
C LEU A 106 -7.35 6.43 -3.13
N PHE A 107 -7.27 5.62 -2.07
CA PHE A 107 -7.91 4.30 -2.05
C PHE A 107 -9.42 4.38 -2.27
N GLY A 108 -9.96 3.42 -3.03
CA GLY A 108 -11.39 3.35 -3.36
C GLY A 108 -11.87 4.40 -4.37
N LYS A 109 -11.07 5.40 -4.71
CA LYS A 109 -11.38 6.39 -5.75
C LYS A 109 -10.93 5.89 -7.12
N LYS A 110 -11.82 5.98 -8.12
CA LYS A 110 -11.45 5.75 -9.53
C LYS A 110 -10.40 6.77 -9.98
N LEU A 111 -9.40 6.36 -10.74
CA LEU A 111 -8.33 7.25 -11.24
C LEU A 111 -8.77 8.06 -12.48
N ASN A 112 -9.82 8.87 -12.35
CA ASN A 112 -10.46 9.60 -13.45
C ASN A 112 -10.43 11.13 -13.26
N ALA A 113 -10.91 11.86 -14.27
CA ALA A 113 -10.90 13.33 -14.26
C ALA A 113 -11.82 13.95 -13.19
N ARG A 114 -12.87 13.25 -12.74
CA ARG A 114 -13.77 13.72 -11.67
C ARG A 114 -13.04 13.75 -10.35
N ASN A 115 -12.45 12.62 -9.94
CA ASN A 115 -11.75 12.52 -8.66
C ASN A 115 -10.50 13.42 -8.59
N ARG A 116 -9.94 13.81 -9.75
CA ARG A 116 -8.92 14.85 -9.82
C ARG A 116 -9.43 16.24 -9.40
N LYS A 117 -10.68 16.58 -9.72
CA LYS A 117 -11.30 17.86 -9.33
C LYS A 117 -11.64 17.92 -7.85
N ASP A 118 -11.91 16.76 -7.25
CA ASP A 118 -12.28 16.66 -5.83
C ASP A 118 -11.05 16.55 -4.90
N LEU A 119 -9.85 16.96 -5.36
CA LEU A 119 -8.62 16.92 -4.58
C LEU A 119 -8.50 18.09 -3.58
N ASP A 120 -9.37 19.10 -3.67
CA ASP A 120 -9.46 20.17 -2.68
C ASP A 120 -9.84 19.61 -1.29
N GLU A 121 -10.82 18.71 -1.23
CA GLU A 121 -11.20 18.01 0.02
C GLU A 121 -10.04 17.17 0.58
N VAL A 122 -9.27 16.51 -0.30
CA VAL A 122 -8.10 15.72 0.13
C VAL A 122 -7.03 16.63 0.70
N ALA A 123 -6.78 17.78 0.08
CA ALA A 123 -5.81 18.76 0.55
C ALA A 123 -6.21 19.32 1.92
N GLU A 124 -7.49 19.66 2.12
CA GLU A 124 -8.01 20.11 3.41
C GLU A 124 -7.87 19.05 4.50
N LYS A 125 -8.21 17.79 4.20
CA LYS A 125 -8.18 16.69 5.17
C LYS A 125 -6.77 16.27 5.59
N THR A 126 -5.83 16.29 4.65
CA THR A 126 -4.44 15.83 4.87
C THR A 126 -3.51 16.95 5.32
N GLY A 127 -3.88 18.21 5.07
CA GLY A 127 -2.98 19.35 5.22
C GLY A 127 -1.91 19.44 4.12
N VAL A 128 -1.90 18.52 3.15
CA VAL A 128 -1.00 18.55 2.01
C VAL A 128 -1.53 19.54 0.98
N ARG A 129 -0.66 20.41 0.45
CA ARG A 129 -1.09 21.43 -0.51
C ARG A 129 -1.68 20.80 -1.77
N LEU A 130 -2.74 21.42 -2.29
CA LEU A 130 -3.48 20.96 -3.47
C LEU A 130 -2.60 20.65 -4.69
N LYS A 131 -1.58 21.48 -4.95
CA LYS A 131 -0.64 21.25 -6.07
C LYS A 131 0.12 19.93 -5.89
N SER A 132 0.57 19.60 -4.67
CA SER A 132 1.21 18.33 -4.37
C SER A 132 0.22 17.15 -4.43
N CYS A 133 -1.00 17.29 -3.88
CA CYS A 133 -2.05 16.28 -4.03
C CYS A 133 -2.33 15.94 -5.50
N ARG A 134 -2.42 16.97 -6.36
CA ARG A 134 -2.62 16.83 -7.82
C ARG A 134 -1.48 16.07 -8.49
N ARG A 135 -0.23 16.39 -8.15
CA ARG A 135 0.96 15.67 -8.65
C ARG A 135 0.93 14.20 -8.24
N GLN A 136 0.71 13.92 -6.94
CA GLN A 136 0.67 12.56 -6.42
C GLN A 136 -0.44 11.73 -7.09
N PHE A 137 -1.64 12.30 -7.25
CA PHE A 137 -2.73 11.65 -7.99
C PHE A 137 -2.35 11.35 -9.44
N ASP A 138 -1.73 12.29 -10.15
CA ASP A 138 -1.32 12.09 -11.54
C ASP A 138 -0.23 11.03 -11.66
N ASN A 139 0.68 10.95 -10.70
CA ASN A 139 1.70 9.90 -10.63
C ASN A 139 1.08 8.52 -10.40
N VAL A 140 0.16 8.39 -9.44
CA VAL A 140 -0.60 7.15 -9.21
C VAL A 140 -1.31 6.74 -10.49
N LYS A 141 -2.02 7.67 -11.14
CA LYS A 141 -2.73 7.40 -12.40
C LYS A 141 -1.79 6.95 -13.53
N ARG A 142 -0.61 7.55 -13.62
CA ARG A 142 0.39 7.22 -14.64
C ARG A 142 0.97 5.84 -14.42
N ILE A 143 1.34 5.53 -13.18
CA ILE A 143 1.86 4.22 -12.80
C ILE A 143 0.80 3.15 -13.01
N PHE A 144 -0.42 3.37 -12.53
CA PHE A 144 -1.54 2.43 -12.68
C PHE A 144 -1.73 2.03 -14.15
N LYS A 145 -1.88 3.01 -15.05
CA LYS A 145 -2.05 2.75 -16.49
C LYS A 145 -0.88 2.03 -17.14
N ALA A 146 0.32 2.22 -16.61
CA ALA A 146 1.52 1.62 -17.18
C ALA A 146 1.63 0.14 -16.82
N VAL A 147 1.16 -0.26 -15.62
CA VAL A 147 1.44 -1.59 -15.06
C VAL A 147 0.21 -2.46 -14.81
N GLU A 148 -1.02 -1.93 -14.87
CA GLU A 148 -2.24 -2.69 -14.54
C GLU A 148 -2.46 -3.94 -15.41
N GLU A 149 -1.98 -3.91 -16.65
CA GLU A 149 -2.05 -4.99 -17.65
C GLU A 149 -0.69 -5.66 -17.89
N MET A 150 0.32 -5.39 -17.06
CA MET A 150 1.63 -6.03 -17.19
C MET A 150 1.70 -7.33 -16.38
N PRO A 151 2.20 -8.43 -16.97
CA PRO A 151 2.44 -9.65 -16.22
C PRO A 151 3.65 -9.49 -15.28
N GLY A 152 3.73 -10.40 -14.31
CA GLY A 152 4.81 -10.47 -13.35
C GLY A 152 4.63 -9.57 -12.14
N ASN A 153 5.74 -9.36 -11.43
CA ASN A 153 5.71 -8.63 -10.17
C ASN A 153 5.50 -7.13 -10.39
N THR A 154 4.41 -6.60 -9.83
CA THR A 154 4.01 -5.20 -10.07
C THR A 154 5.04 -4.21 -9.52
N ALA A 155 5.63 -4.49 -8.35
CA ALA A 155 6.66 -3.61 -7.78
C ALA A 155 7.94 -3.59 -8.63
N ILE A 156 8.38 -4.74 -9.15
CA ILE A 156 9.53 -4.82 -10.07
C ILE A 156 9.25 -4.03 -11.36
N ASN A 157 8.06 -4.21 -11.95
CA ASN A 157 7.66 -3.49 -13.15
C ASN A 157 7.69 -1.96 -12.93
N ILE A 158 7.15 -1.49 -11.81
CA ILE A 158 7.17 -0.07 -11.43
C ILE A 158 8.61 0.42 -11.25
N LYS A 159 9.43 -0.32 -10.49
CA LYS A 159 10.83 0.02 -10.24
C LYS A 159 11.60 0.20 -11.54
N GLN A 160 11.49 -0.74 -12.47
CA GLN A 160 12.24 -0.72 -13.73
C GLN A 160 11.76 0.39 -14.67
N GLN A 161 10.44 0.56 -14.81
CA GLN A 161 9.88 1.50 -15.77
C GLN A 161 9.96 2.96 -15.30
N PHE A 162 9.84 3.20 -13.99
CA PHE A 162 9.85 4.54 -13.41
C PHE A 162 11.16 4.88 -12.69
N ILE A 163 12.10 3.93 -12.58
CA ILE A 163 13.42 4.12 -11.97
C ILE A 163 13.30 4.60 -10.52
N LEU A 164 12.41 3.96 -9.76
CA LEU A 164 12.12 4.29 -8.36
C LEU A 164 12.90 3.40 -7.39
N SER A 165 13.00 3.82 -6.14
CA SER A 165 13.44 2.94 -5.05
C SER A 165 12.49 1.74 -4.85
N ASP A 166 13.00 0.69 -4.21
CA ASP A 166 12.19 -0.48 -3.84
C ASP A 166 11.02 -0.09 -2.93
N GLU A 167 11.26 0.81 -1.97
CA GLU A 167 10.23 1.28 -1.03
C GLU A 167 9.09 1.97 -1.78
N LEU A 168 9.40 2.92 -2.66
CA LEU A 168 8.39 3.68 -3.37
C LEU A 168 7.64 2.81 -4.38
N ALA A 169 8.35 1.91 -5.08
CA ALA A 169 7.75 0.95 -5.98
C ALA A 169 6.75 0.03 -5.26
N GLN A 170 7.07 -0.46 -4.05
CA GLN A 170 6.16 -1.25 -3.23
C GLN A 170 4.91 -0.46 -2.81
N LYS A 171 5.07 0.80 -2.38
CA LYS A 171 3.93 1.68 -2.04
C LYS A 171 2.99 1.83 -3.23
N TYR A 172 3.51 2.11 -4.42
CA TYR A 172 2.69 2.21 -5.62
C TYR A 172 2.06 0.87 -6.02
N ALA A 173 2.77 -0.25 -5.89
CA ALA A 173 2.22 -1.58 -6.16
C ALA A 173 1.00 -1.88 -5.29
N ALA A 174 1.05 -1.54 -3.99
CA ALA A 174 -0.11 -1.68 -3.09
C ALA A 174 -1.30 -0.82 -3.55
N VAL A 175 -1.06 0.42 -3.97
CA VAL A 175 -2.12 1.30 -4.51
C VAL A 175 -2.74 0.73 -5.78
N VAL A 176 -1.91 0.25 -6.71
CA VAL A 176 -2.38 -0.40 -7.94
C VAL A 176 -3.20 -1.63 -7.63
N PHE A 177 -2.69 -2.52 -6.78
CA PHE A 177 -3.35 -3.75 -6.36
C PHE A 177 -4.74 -3.49 -5.75
N ILE A 178 -4.81 -2.57 -4.79
CA ILE A 178 -6.06 -2.18 -4.13
C ILE A 178 -7.07 -1.61 -5.14
N ALA A 179 -6.59 -0.81 -6.10
CA ALA A 179 -7.43 -0.22 -7.15
C ALA A 179 -7.93 -1.26 -8.17
N CYS A 180 -7.07 -2.17 -8.63
CA CYS A 180 -7.42 -3.24 -9.57
C CYS A 180 -8.52 -4.14 -9.00
N LEU A 181 -8.34 -4.59 -7.75
CA LEU A 181 -9.30 -5.48 -7.09
C LEU A 181 -10.52 -4.76 -6.53
N ARG A 182 -10.45 -3.43 -6.41
CA ARG A 182 -11.51 -2.54 -5.92
C ARG A 182 -11.94 -2.87 -4.49
N PHE A 183 -10.98 -3.05 -3.60
CA PHE A 183 -11.26 -3.22 -2.18
C PHE A 183 -12.03 -2.01 -1.61
N GLU A 184 -12.99 -2.31 -0.75
CA GLU A 184 -13.70 -1.31 0.04
C GLU A 184 -12.79 -0.77 1.14
N THR A 185 -12.56 0.53 1.12
CA THR A 185 -11.64 1.26 2.03
C THR A 185 -12.26 2.55 2.55
N THR A 186 -13.49 2.86 2.14
CA THR A 186 -14.14 4.17 2.33
C THR A 186 -15.26 4.14 3.37
N LYS A 187 -15.75 2.94 3.74
CA LYS A 187 -16.78 2.79 4.79
C LYS A 187 -16.34 3.44 6.08
N ARG A 188 -17.29 4.07 6.79
CA ARG A 188 -17.07 4.75 8.08
C ARG A 188 -16.30 3.88 9.08
N LYS A 189 -16.65 2.59 9.15
CA LYS A 189 -15.99 1.62 10.02
C LYS A 189 -14.51 1.38 9.71
N LEU A 190 -14.02 1.76 8.52
CA LEU A 190 -12.62 1.62 8.11
C LEU A 190 -11.84 2.95 8.15
N GLN A 191 -12.47 4.06 8.58
CA GLN A 191 -11.84 5.38 8.60
C GLN A 191 -10.72 5.51 9.63
N TYR A 192 -10.71 4.65 10.66
CA TYR A 192 -9.64 4.62 11.66
C TYR A 192 -8.33 4.04 11.10
N LEU A 193 -8.38 3.30 9.98
CA LEU A 193 -7.22 2.71 9.34
C LEU A 193 -6.47 3.74 8.49
N ASN A 194 -5.14 3.73 8.56
CA ASN A 194 -4.25 4.58 7.78
C ASN A 194 -3.70 3.83 6.55
N PHE A 195 -2.86 4.50 5.75
CA PHE A 195 -2.26 3.88 4.56
C PHE A 195 -1.40 2.66 4.90
N LYS A 196 -0.58 2.74 5.96
CA LYS A 196 0.32 1.66 6.36
C LYS A 196 -0.45 0.39 6.71
N ASP A 197 -1.62 0.50 7.33
CA ASP A 197 -2.47 -0.66 7.63
C ASP A 197 -2.87 -1.39 6.33
N PHE A 198 -3.41 -0.66 5.36
CA PHE A 198 -3.80 -1.23 4.06
C PHE A 198 -2.60 -1.71 3.24
N TYR A 199 -1.48 -0.98 3.29
CA TYR A 199 -0.24 -1.37 2.63
C TYR A 199 0.21 -2.75 3.12
N GLU A 200 0.35 -2.93 4.43
CA GLU A 200 0.79 -4.21 5.02
C GLU A 200 -0.19 -5.35 4.72
N CYS A 201 -1.49 -5.07 4.80
CA CYS A 201 -2.51 -6.05 4.42
C CYS A 201 -2.40 -6.44 2.94
N SER A 202 -2.22 -5.46 2.05
CA SER A 202 -2.09 -5.72 0.61
C SER A 202 -0.84 -6.52 0.29
N GLN A 203 0.29 -6.26 0.96
CA GLN A 203 1.51 -7.04 0.78
C GLN A 203 1.31 -8.51 1.19
N ALA A 204 0.61 -8.76 2.31
CA ALA A 204 0.28 -10.11 2.74
C ALA A 204 -0.60 -10.84 1.71
N ILE A 205 -1.63 -10.16 1.18
CA ILE A 205 -2.52 -10.69 0.15
C ILE A 205 -1.75 -10.94 -1.16
N MET A 206 -0.94 -9.99 -1.62
CA MET A 206 -0.12 -10.12 -2.83
C MET A 206 0.94 -11.22 -2.74
N THR A 207 1.40 -11.54 -1.53
CA THR A 207 2.39 -12.61 -1.34
C THR A 207 1.74 -13.98 -1.33
N ASN A 208 0.55 -14.08 -0.74
CA ASN A 208 -0.04 -15.38 -0.41
C ASN A 208 -1.29 -15.72 -1.20
N TRP A 209 -2.08 -14.76 -1.69
CA TRP A 209 -3.38 -15.01 -2.33
C TRP A 209 -3.42 -14.68 -3.82
N THR A 210 -2.30 -14.24 -4.40
CA THR A 210 -2.11 -14.14 -5.85
C THR A 210 -1.27 -15.32 -6.33
N TYR A 211 -1.15 -15.44 -7.66
CA TYR A 211 -0.27 -16.41 -8.28
C TYR A 211 1.19 -16.01 -8.07
N THR A 212 1.95 -16.81 -7.32
CA THR A 212 3.39 -16.59 -7.17
C THR A 212 4.14 -17.20 -8.35
N TYR A 213 5.30 -16.63 -8.69
CA TYR A 213 6.20 -17.13 -9.75
C TYR A 213 6.51 -18.64 -9.63
N GLN A 214 6.48 -19.20 -8.42
CA GLN A 214 6.78 -20.62 -8.17
C GLN A 214 5.65 -21.56 -8.60
N HIS A 215 4.42 -21.06 -8.73
CA HIS A 215 3.22 -21.87 -9.00
C HIS A 215 2.48 -21.47 -10.28
N ALA A 216 2.94 -20.44 -10.99
CA ALA A 216 2.27 -19.94 -12.19
C ALA A 216 3.21 -19.86 -13.40
N GLY A 217 2.64 -20.04 -14.58
CA GLY A 217 3.34 -19.90 -15.85
C GLY A 217 3.78 -18.46 -16.13
N PRO A 218 4.41 -18.19 -17.29
CA PRO A 218 5.01 -16.90 -17.63
C PRO A 218 4.04 -15.71 -17.73
N GLU A 219 2.72 -15.93 -17.59
CA GLU A 219 1.65 -14.94 -17.76
C GLU A 219 0.85 -14.69 -16.46
N TYR A 220 1.47 -14.78 -15.28
CA TYR A 220 0.77 -14.42 -14.04
C TYR A 220 0.72 -12.91 -13.84
N TYR A 221 -0.33 -12.43 -13.16
CA TYR A 221 -0.55 -11.02 -12.87
C TYR A 221 -0.67 -10.83 -11.35
N ASP A 222 0.25 -10.06 -10.75
CA ASP A 222 0.21 -9.70 -9.31
C ASP A 222 -1.06 -8.90 -8.94
N THR A 223 -1.79 -8.39 -9.93
CA THR A 223 -3.07 -7.67 -9.79
C THR A 223 -4.28 -8.60 -9.80
N GLU A 224 -4.09 -9.92 -9.95
CA GLU A 224 -5.14 -10.94 -9.92
C GLU A 224 -4.98 -11.91 -8.74
N MET A 225 -6.12 -12.35 -8.19
CA MET A 225 -6.13 -13.38 -7.16
C MET A 225 -5.97 -14.78 -7.76
N ASP A 226 -5.38 -15.69 -6.99
CA ASP A 226 -5.35 -17.12 -7.26
C ASP A 226 -6.78 -17.69 -7.13
N LYS A 227 -7.45 -17.85 -8.26
CA LYS A 227 -8.87 -18.24 -8.31
C LYS A 227 -9.08 -19.68 -7.85
N GLU A 228 -8.10 -20.56 -8.10
CA GLU A 228 -8.16 -21.97 -7.70
C GLU A 228 -8.10 -22.06 -6.18
N PHE A 229 -7.10 -21.43 -5.57
CA PHE A 229 -7.01 -21.34 -4.11
C PHE A 229 -8.28 -20.79 -3.48
N LEU A 230 -8.82 -19.68 -4.00
CA LEU A 230 -10.04 -19.09 -3.43
C LEU A 230 -11.26 -20.00 -3.56
N LEU A 231 -11.36 -20.81 -4.61
CA LEU A 231 -12.42 -21.81 -4.79
C LEU A 231 -12.25 -23.00 -3.84
N ASP A 232 -11.02 -23.45 -3.64
CA ASP A 232 -10.66 -24.57 -2.76
C ASP A 232 -10.83 -24.22 -1.28
N LEU A 233 -10.75 -22.93 -0.91
CA LEU A 233 -11.10 -22.47 0.44
C LEU A 233 -12.52 -22.85 0.88
N ARG A 234 -13.41 -23.28 -0.03
CA ARG A 234 -14.72 -23.82 0.34
C ARG A 234 -14.62 -25.14 1.11
N GLU A 235 -13.58 -25.94 0.86
CA GLU A 235 -13.37 -27.24 1.48
C GLU A 235 -13.08 -27.12 2.99
N ILE A 236 -12.55 -25.97 3.44
CA ILE A 236 -12.30 -25.73 4.87
C ILE A 236 -13.62 -25.65 5.67
N ARG A 237 -14.79 -25.60 5.01
CA ARG A 237 -16.09 -25.72 5.68
C ARG A 237 -16.20 -27.00 6.51
N TYR A 238 -15.49 -28.06 6.13
CA TYR A 238 -15.34 -29.29 6.94
C TYR A 238 -14.93 -28.99 8.40
N LEU A 239 -14.12 -27.96 8.62
CA LEU A 239 -13.66 -27.58 9.96
C LEU A 239 -14.82 -27.12 10.88
N LEU A 240 -16.00 -26.77 10.36
CA LEU A 240 -17.18 -26.49 11.18
C LEU A 240 -17.63 -27.70 12.00
N ASP A 241 -17.47 -28.91 11.46
CA ASP A 241 -17.80 -30.16 12.16
C ASP A 241 -16.78 -30.48 13.27
N LYS A 242 -15.61 -29.84 13.19
CA LYS A 242 -14.49 -29.97 14.13
C LYS A 242 -14.45 -28.89 15.20
N GLU A 243 -15.48 -28.04 15.29
CA GLU A 243 -15.57 -26.93 16.25
C GLU A 243 -15.25 -27.35 17.69
N LYS A 244 -15.79 -28.48 18.16
CA LYS A 244 -15.58 -28.96 19.54
C LYS A 244 -14.12 -29.38 19.81
N GLU A 245 -13.52 -30.10 18.87
CA GLU A 245 -12.13 -30.58 18.97
C GLU A 245 -11.17 -29.38 18.97
N ILE A 246 -11.39 -28.42 18.06
CA ILE A 246 -10.55 -27.22 17.94
C ILE A 246 -10.73 -26.32 19.16
N LYS A 247 -11.97 -26.12 19.63
CA LYS A 247 -12.22 -25.36 20.88
C LYS A 247 -11.43 -25.97 22.03
N CYS A 248 -11.48 -27.29 22.20
CA CYS A 248 -10.75 -27.99 23.26
C CYS A 248 -9.23 -27.71 23.18
N LEU A 249 -8.63 -27.85 21.99
CA LEU A 249 -7.21 -27.60 21.78
C LEU A 249 -6.83 -26.14 22.08
N VAL A 250 -7.60 -25.19 21.58
CA VAL A 250 -7.39 -23.76 21.80
C VAL A 250 -7.50 -23.41 23.29
N THR A 251 -8.56 -23.87 23.95
CA THR A 251 -8.81 -23.63 25.37
C THR A 251 -7.68 -24.19 26.25
N ILE A 252 -7.18 -25.41 25.98
CA ILE A 252 -6.06 -26.00 26.74
C ILE A 252 -4.78 -25.19 26.58
N ARG A 253 -4.47 -24.74 25.36
CA ARG A 253 -3.25 -23.99 25.03
C ARG A 253 -3.24 -22.57 25.56
N LEU A 254 -4.39 -21.90 25.57
CA LEU A 254 -4.51 -20.50 25.97
C LEU A 254 -4.70 -20.31 27.48
N LYS A 255 -5.25 -21.31 28.20
CA LYS A 255 -5.45 -21.23 29.65
C LYS A 255 -4.22 -20.78 30.46
N PRO A 256 -2.98 -21.24 30.19
CA PRO A 256 -1.81 -20.79 30.95
C PRO A 256 -1.28 -19.40 30.59
N THR A 257 -1.64 -18.83 29.42
CA THR A 257 -1.03 -17.60 28.91
C THR A 257 -2.00 -16.42 28.76
N MET A 258 -3.29 -16.70 28.58
CA MET A 258 -4.30 -15.65 28.46
C MET A 258 -4.73 -15.11 29.81
N LEU A 259 -5.11 -13.83 29.82
CA LEU A 259 -5.74 -13.20 30.99
C LEU A 259 -7.10 -13.87 31.27
N ASP A 260 -7.41 -14.15 32.54
CA ASP A 260 -8.62 -14.88 32.95
C ASP A 260 -9.91 -14.29 32.34
N ARG A 261 -10.05 -12.96 32.37
CA ARG A 261 -11.22 -12.26 31.80
C ARG A 261 -11.33 -12.49 30.30
N THR A 262 -10.23 -12.34 29.57
CA THR A 262 -10.18 -12.53 28.11
C THR A 262 -10.42 -13.99 27.75
N TYR A 263 -9.87 -14.92 28.52
CA TYR A 263 -10.07 -16.35 28.35
C TYR A 263 -11.54 -16.77 28.55
N GLN A 264 -12.20 -16.27 29.60
CA GLN A 264 -13.62 -16.57 29.86
C GLN A 264 -14.53 -16.05 28.74
N GLU A 265 -14.25 -14.84 28.26
CA GLU A 265 -14.96 -14.25 27.13
C GLU A 265 -14.70 -15.04 25.85
N MET A 266 -13.44 -15.36 25.55
CA MET A 266 -13.05 -16.20 24.42
C MET A 266 -13.79 -17.54 24.43
N ASP A 267 -13.83 -18.23 25.57
CA ASP A 267 -14.49 -19.53 25.67
C ASP A 267 -16.00 -19.43 25.40
N THR A 268 -16.63 -18.36 25.89
CA THR A 268 -18.07 -18.09 25.70
C THR A 268 -18.38 -17.73 24.25
N SER A 269 -17.54 -16.90 23.63
CA SER A 269 -17.74 -16.35 22.28
C SER A 269 -17.09 -17.20 21.18
N PHE A 270 -16.34 -18.25 21.51
CA PHE A 270 -15.50 -19.02 20.58
C PHE A 270 -16.22 -19.42 19.29
N ARG A 271 -17.44 -19.96 19.43
CA ARG A 271 -18.27 -20.36 18.27
C ARG A 271 -18.48 -19.22 17.29
N SER A 272 -18.72 -18.00 17.80
CA SER A 272 -18.97 -16.82 16.96
C SER A 272 -17.74 -16.44 16.14
N TYR A 273 -16.57 -16.39 16.80
CA TYR A 273 -15.30 -16.07 16.13
C TYR A 273 -14.91 -17.16 15.14
N TRP A 274 -15.00 -18.41 15.54
CA TRP A 274 -14.72 -19.58 14.72
C TRP A 274 -15.55 -19.59 13.43
N ARG A 275 -16.88 -19.47 13.57
CA ARG A 275 -17.78 -19.44 12.41
C ARG A 275 -17.53 -18.23 11.52
N SER A 276 -17.20 -17.08 12.09
CA SER A 276 -16.88 -15.87 11.33
C SER A 276 -15.64 -16.06 10.46
N ILE A 277 -14.56 -16.61 11.01
CA ILE A 277 -13.32 -16.90 10.27
C ILE A 277 -13.59 -17.85 9.10
N ILE A 278 -14.26 -18.98 9.35
CA ILE A 278 -14.58 -19.96 8.29
C ILE A 278 -15.55 -19.36 7.24
N THR A 279 -16.53 -18.56 7.67
CA THR A 279 -17.49 -17.93 6.75
C THR A 279 -16.80 -16.94 5.81
N ILE A 280 -15.88 -16.13 6.33
CA ILE A 280 -15.08 -15.21 5.52
C ILE A 280 -14.31 -16.02 4.48
N ALA A 281 -13.52 -17.01 4.89
CA ALA A 281 -12.70 -17.83 4.01
C ALA A 281 -13.50 -18.47 2.86
N THR A 282 -14.57 -19.20 3.20
CA THR A 282 -15.38 -19.95 2.23
C THR A 282 -16.15 -19.05 1.26
N SER A 283 -16.15 -17.74 1.49
CA SER A 283 -16.83 -16.75 0.67
C SER A 283 -15.94 -16.00 -0.32
N LEU A 284 -14.61 -16.08 -0.16
CA LEU A 284 -13.65 -15.21 -0.88
C LEU A 284 -13.61 -15.42 -2.39
N HIS A 285 -13.98 -16.60 -2.90
CA HIS A 285 -14.16 -16.84 -4.34
C HIS A 285 -15.16 -15.87 -4.99
N ARG A 286 -16.07 -15.28 -4.21
CA ARG A 286 -17.04 -14.29 -4.69
C ARG A 286 -16.39 -12.91 -4.66
N THR A 287 -16.24 -12.30 -5.84
CA THR A 287 -15.62 -10.97 -6.00
C THR A 287 -16.23 -9.90 -5.08
N ARG A 288 -17.54 -9.94 -4.81
CA ARG A 288 -18.19 -9.00 -3.88
C ARG A 288 -17.64 -9.14 -2.46
N GLU A 289 -17.54 -10.36 -1.96
CA GLU A 289 -17.06 -10.65 -0.60
C GLU A 289 -15.58 -10.34 -0.48
N MET A 290 -14.79 -10.69 -1.51
CA MET A 290 -13.38 -10.33 -1.59
C MET A 290 -13.17 -8.82 -1.45
N ARG A 291 -13.95 -8.00 -2.18
CA ARG A 291 -13.88 -6.54 -2.05
C ARG A 291 -14.22 -6.04 -0.64
N GLN A 292 -15.03 -6.77 0.12
CA GLN A 292 -15.45 -6.39 1.47
C GLN A 292 -14.58 -6.98 2.59
N LEU A 293 -13.48 -7.68 2.27
CA LEU A 293 -12.64 -8.37 3.26
C LEU A 293 -12.32 -7.52 4.50
N PHE A 294 -11.79 -6.31 4.31
CA PHE A 294 -11.41 -5.45 5.44
C PHE A 294 -12.61 -5.05 6.30
N LEU A 295 -13.79 -4.86 5.69
CA LEU A 295 -15.01 -4.58 6.41
C LEU A 295 -15.45 -5.83 7.20
N GLU A 296 -15.48 -7.00 6.59
CA GLU A 296 -15.88 -8.25 7.25
C GLU A 296 -14.95 -8.62 8.42
N LEU A 297 -13.63 -8.46 8.26
CA LEU A 297 -12.66 -8.64 9.34
C LEU A 297 -12.92 -7.65 10.49
N THR A 298 -13.27 -6.40 10.15
CA THR A 298 -13.57 -5.37 11.15
C THR A 298 -14.84 -5.71 11.92
N GLU A 299 -15.93 -5.99 11.21
CA GLU A 299 -17.26 -6.16 11.83
C GLU A 299 -17.39 -7.48 12.59
N ARG A 300 -16.80 -8.56 12.09
CA ARG A 300 -17.02 -9.90 12.67
C ARG A 300 -15.99 -10.30 13.73
N LEU A 301 -14.83 -9.65 13.74
CA LEU A 301 -13.72 -10.04 14.63
C LEU A 301 -13.22 -8.85 15.44
N ILE A 302 -12.75 -7.77 14.78
CA ILE A 302 -12.13 -6.64 15.48
C ILE A 302 -13.11 -5.92 16.41
N GLU A 303 -14.30 -5.55 15.92
CA GLU A 303 -15.33 -4.86 16.72
C GLU A 303 -15.73 -5.69 17.97
N PRO A 304 -16.07 -6.99 17.86
CA PRO A 304 -16.34 -7.84 19.03
C PRO A 304 -15.18 -7.90 20.04
N TRP A 305 -13.94 -8.04 19.58
CA TRP A 305 -12.79 -8.06 20.48
C TRP A 305 -12.57 -6.72 21.18
N LYS A 306 -12.74 -5.60 20.46
CA LYS A 306 -12.67 -4.25 21.04
C LYS A 306 -13.77 -4.00 22.06
N MET A 307 -15.01 -4.40 21.77
CA MET A 307 -16.14 -4.29 22.71
C MET A 307 -15.87 -5.04 24.03
N ASN A 308 -15.10 -6.13 23.96
CA ASN A 308 -14.68 -6.90 25.12
C ASN A 308 -13.32 -6.48 25.71
N ASN A 309 -12.72 -5.39 25.21
CA ASN A 309 -11.44 -4.84 25.65
C ASN A 309 -10.27 -5.83 25.55
N TRP A 310 -10.22 -6.61 24.47
CA TRP A 310 -9.10 -7.52 24.24
C TRP A 310 -7.81 -6.74 24.00
N PRO A 311 -6.73 -7.03 24.76
CA PRO A 311 -5.42 -6.52 24.42
C PRO A 311 -4.91 -7.10 23.09
N LYS A 312 -4.15 -6.30 22.33
CA LYS A 312 -3.61 -6.70 21.02
C LYS A 312 -2.72 -7.96 21.08
N ASP A 313 -1.93 -8.11 22.15
CA ASP A 313 -1.11 -9.30 22.38
C ASP A 313 -1.97 -10.56 22.61
N GLN A 314 -3.11 -10.42 23.29
CA GLN A 314 -4.05 -11.51 23.53
C GLN A 314 -4.75 -11.94 22.23
N VAL A 315 -5.10 -10.98 21.36
CA VAL A 315 -5.57 -11.29 20.00
C VAL A 315 -4.51 -12.07 19.22
N ALA A 316 -3.24 -11.63 19.26
CA ALA A 316 -2.14 -12.31 18.58
C ALA A 316 -1.98 -13.76 19.06
N GLN A 317 -1.98 -13.98 20.37
CA GLN A 317 -1.89 -15.32 20.96
C GLN A 317 -3.08 -16.20 20.55
N PHE A 318 -4.29 -15.67 20.58
CA PHE A 318 -5.48 -16.40 20.14
C PHE A 318 -5.37 -16.81 18.66
N MET A 319 -4.99 -15.88 17.77
CA MET A 319 -4.85 -16.16 16.35
C MET A 319 -3.76 -17.21 16.08
N GLN A 320 -2.60 -17.09 16.72
CA GLN A 320 -1.51 -18.08 16.59
C GLN A 320 -1.96 -19.46 17.07
N CYS A 321 -2.60 -19.52 18.25
CA CYS A 321 -3.09 -20.76 18.81
C CYS A 321 -4.16 -21.40 17.93
N LEU A 322 -5.10 -20.61 17.42
CA LEU A 322 -6.16 -21.10 16.54
C LEU A 322 -5.58 -21.69 15.26
N THR A 323 -4.62 -21.01 14.64
CA THR A 323 -3.94 -21.49 13.43
C THR A 323 -3.29 -22.85 13.72
N GLN A 324 -2.47 -22.93 14.76
CA GLN A 324 -1.75 -24.14 15.11
C GLN A 324 -2.68 -25.31 15.49
N SER A 325 -3.79 -25.04 16.19
CA SER A 325 -4.74 -26.09 16.60
C SER A 325 -5.39 -26.81 15.41
N VAL A 326 -5.58 -26.13 14.26
CA VAL A 326 -6.06 -26.78 13.03
C VAL A 326 -4.95 -27.54 12.32
N LEU A 327 -3.72 -27.01 12.30
CA LEU A 327 -2.58 -27.69 11.68
C LEU A 327 -2.23 -29.01 12.38
N ASP A 328 -2.48 -29.08 13.69
CA ASP A 328 -2.26 -30.28 14.50
C ASP A 328 -3.45 -31.26 14.47
N LEU A 329 -4.60 -30.86 13.92
CA LEU A 329 -5.80 -31.69 13.88
C LEU A 329 -5.57 -32.89 12.97
N GLU A 330 -5.82 -34.11 13.43
CA GLU A 330 -5.81 -35.28 12.54
C GLU A 330 -6.95 -35.17 11.52
N VAL A 331 -6.58 -35.06 10.25
CA VAL A 331 -7.52 -34.93 9.13
C VAL A 331 -7.46 -36.22 8.29
N PRO A 332 -8.62 -36.78 7.86
CA PRO A 332 -8.64 -37.95 6.98
C PRO A 332 -7.81 -37.72 5.71
N ARG A 333 -7.32 -38.81 5.09
CA ARG A 333 -6.48 -38.72 3.88
C ARG A 333 -7.12 -37.91 2.76
N ASP A 334 -8.44 -38.02 2.60
CA ASP A 334 -9.20 -37.34 1.56
C ASP A 334 -9.25 -35.80 1.74
N ASN A 335 -8.85 -35.30 2.92
CA ASN A 335 -8.92 -33.89 3.29
C ASN A 335 -7.51 -33.30 3.61
N GLN A 336 -6.43 -33.92 3.12
CA GLN A 336 -5.06 -33.51 3.46
C GLN A 336 -4.74 -32.05 3.10
N ASP A 337 -5.35 -31.52 2.03
CA ASP A 337 -5.13 -30.16 1.58
C ASP A 337 -5.73 -29.09 2.51
N ILE A 338 -6.64 -29.47 3.41
CA ILE A 338 -7.27 -28.52 4.36
C ILE A 338 -6.22 -27.80 5.19
N ARG A 339 -5.16 -28.49 5.61
CA ARG A 339 -4.09 -27.87 6.41
C ARG A 339 -3.32 -26.82 5.60
N CYS A 340 -3.01 -27.12 4.34
CA CYS A 340 -2.32 -26.19 3.43
C CYS A 340 -3.20 -24.96 3.11
N LEU A 341 -4.48 -25.19 2.80
CA LEU A 341 -5.46 -24.14 2.56
C LEU A 341 -5.63 -23.24 3.80
N TRP A 342 -5.74 -23.85 4.97
CA TRP A 342 -5.88 -23.15 6.24
C TRP A 342 -4.64 -22.31 6.54
N ASP A 343 -3.44 -22.87 6.42
CA ASP A 343 -2.20 -22.13 6.68
C ASP A 343 -2.09 -20.90 5.77
N ARG A 344 -2.24 -21.09 4.46
CA ARG A 344 -2.19 -20.01 3.46
C ARG A 344 -3.26 -18.93 3.69
N TYR A 345 -4.46 -19.31 4.12
CA TYR A 345 -5.51 -18.37 4.51
C TYR A 345 -5.14 -17.59 5.79
N MET A 346 -4.70 -18.29 6.83
CA MET A 346 -4.43 -17.70 8.14
C MET A 346 -3.20 -16.80 8.16
N GLN A 347 -2.21 -17.03 7.29
CA GLN A 347 -1.06 -16.13 7.12
C GLN A 347 -1.51 -14.71 6.80
N VAL A 348 -2.45 -14.55 5.86
CA VAL A 348 -2.99 -13.23 5.49
C VAL A 348 -3.93 -12.69 6.56
N VAL A 349 -4.89 -13.50 7.01
CA VAL A 349 -5.94 -13.05 7.95
C VAL A 349 -5.32 -12.58 9.27
N THR A 350 -4.33 -13.31 9.78
CA THR A 350 -3.62 -12.92 11.00
C THR A 350 -2.89 -11.58 10.80
N ILE A 351 -2.14 -11.40 9.71
CA ILE A 351 -1.46 -10.13 9.43
C ILE A 351 -2.47 -8.98 9.34
N CYS A 352 -3.55 -9.16 8.56
CA CYS A 352 -4.57 -8.14 8.39
C CYS A 352 -5.21 -7.74 9.72
N LEU A 353 -5.64 -8.71 10.52
CA LEU A 353 -6.21 -8.45 11.84
C LEU A 353 -5.22 -7.73 12.76
N MET A 354 -3.96 -8.15 12.79
CA MET A 354 -2.95 -7.53 13.65
C MET A 354 -2.60 -6.10 13.23
N LYS A 355 -2.61 -5.79 11.94
CA LYS A 355 -2.36 -4.43 11.44
C LYS A 355 -3.58 -3.54 11.69
N MET A 356 -4.77 -4.05 11.42
CA MET A 356 -6.02 -3.32 11.62
C MET A 356 -6.45 -3.21 13.09
N TYR A 357 -5.91 -4.01 14.01
CA TYR A 357 -6.22 -3.88 15.44
C TYR A 357 -5.45 -2.71 16.07
N HIS A 358 -6.10 -1.55 16.10
CA HIS A 358 -5.64 -0.36 16.83
C HIS A 358 -6.24 -0.35 18.24
N ASN A 359 -5.45 -0.02 19.26
CA ASN A 359 -5.93 0.08 20.65
C ASN A 359 -6.83 1.30 20.86
#